data_AF-A0A809RKA7-F1
#
_entry.id   AF-A0A809RKA7-F1
#
_cell.length_a   1.000
_cell.length_b   1.000
_cell.length_c   1.000
_cell.angle_alpha   90.00
_cell.angle_beta   90.00
_cell.angle_gamma   90.00
#
_symmetry.space_group_name_H-M   'P 1'
#
loop_
_entity.id
_entity.type
_entity.pdbx_description
1 polymer ?
#
loop_
_entity_poly.entity_id
_entity_poly.type
_entity_poly.pdbx_seq_one_letter_code
_entity_poly.pdbx_strand_id
1 'polypeptide(L)' 'MVTVDIAGLPVAERLKLMEALWDSLCKSDSGVESPAWHGAVLDERMRLIDGGADAVTSWQEAKERIRNQTKAG' A
#
# COMPACT_ATOMS: atom_id res chain seq x y z
N MET A 1 -15.83 -25.47 4.01
CA MET A 1 -15.50 -24.04 4.19
C MET A 1 -14.63 -23.94 5.42
N VAL A 2 -13.39 -23.45 5.28
CA VAL A 2 -12.49 -23.26 6.43
C VAL A 2 -12.83 -21.91 7.06
N THR A 3 -13.18 -21.89 8.34
CA THR A 3 -13.48 -20.68 9.09
C THR A 3 -12.37 -20.46 10.11
N VAL A 4 -11.70 -19.32 10.05
CA VAL A 4 -10.68 -18.92 11.02
C VAL A 4 -11.28 -17.84 11.92
N ASP A 5 -11.19 -18.02 13.23
CA ASP A 5 -11.51 -16.96 14.19
C ASP A 5 -10.36 -15.94 14.25
N ILE A 6 -10.43 -14.94 13.38
CA ILE A 6 -9.41 -13.89 13.26
C ILE A 6 -9.30 -13.04 14.55
N ALA A 7 -10.40 -12.89 15.29
CA ALA A 7 -10.42 -12.09 16.51
C ALA A 7 -9.68 -12.77 17.66
N GLY A 8 -9.75 -14.11 17.72
CA GLY A 8 -9.03 -14.94 18.69
C GLY A 8 -7.52 -15.07 18.45
N LEU A 9 -7.02 -14.72 17.26
CA LEU A 9 -5.59 -14.83 16.94
C LEU A 9 -4.75 -13.76 17.68
N PRO A 10 -3.55 -14.13 18.18
CA PRO A 10 -2.54 -13.17 18.56
C PRO A 10 -2.27 -12.18 17.42
N VAL A 11 -1.95 -10.92 17.75
CA VAL A 11 -1.74 -9.84 16.76
C VAL A 11 -0.74 -10.27 15.68
N ALA A 12 0.38 -10.90 16.05
CA ALA A 12 1.40 -11.35 15.12
C ALA A 12 0.87 -12.41 14.13
N GLU A 13 0.02 -13.33 14.57
CA GLU A 13 -0.57 -14.36 13.72
C GLU A 13 -1.65 -13.77 12.81
N ARG A 14 -2.45 -12.84 13.31
CA ARG A 14 -3.42 -12.11 12.51
C ARG A 14 -2.75 -11.31 11.39
N LEU A 15 -1.62 -10.66 11.66
CA LEU A 15 -0.85 -9.94 10.65
C LEU A 15 -0.28 -10.89 9.59
N LYS A 16 0.32 -12.02 10.00
CA LYS A 16 0.80 -13.04 9.05
C LYS A 16 -0.32 -13.62 8.18
N LEU A 17 -1.50 -13.84 8.77
CA LEU A 17 -2.66 -14.31 8.02
C LEU A 17 -3.12 -13.26 7.00
N MET A 18 -3.12 -11.98 7.38
CA MET A 18 -3.43 -10.87 6.46
C MET A 18 -2.44 -10.81 5.29
N GLU A 19 -1.14 -10.97 5.55
CA GLU A 19 -0.10 -11.02 4.51
C GLU A 19 -0.30 -12.22 3.57
N ALA A 20 -0.52 -13.42 4.11
CA ALA A 20 -0.76 -14.62 3.31
C ALA A 20 -2.02 -14.51 2.45
N LEU A 21 -3.10 -13.93 3.00
CA LEU A 21 -4.32 -13.65 2.27
C LEU A 21 -4.08 -12.66 1.14
N TRP A 22 -3.38 -11.55 1.43
CA TRP A 22 -3.04 -10.54 0.44
C TRP A 22 -2.20 -11.11 -0.71
N ASP A 23 -1.18 -11.89 -0.39
CA ASP A 23 -0.34 -12.58 -1.37
C ASP A 23 -1.15 -13.53 -2.27
N SER A 24 -2.11 -14.25 -1.69
CA SER A 24 -3.01 -15.14 -2.43
C SER A 24 -3.91 -14.36 -3.39
N LEU A 25 -4.44 -13.21 -2.95
CA LEU A 25 -5.29 -12.35 -3.77
C LEU A 25 -4.51 -11.71 -4.92
N CYS A 26 -3.27 -11.28 -4.68
CA CYS A 26 -2.41 -10.71 -5.73
C CYS A 26 -1.98 -11.71 -6.81
N LYS A 27 -1.89 -13.00 -6.47
CA LYS A 27 -1.49 -14.06 -7.40
C LYS A 27 -2.65 -14.62 -8.22
N SER A 28 -3.88 -14.36 -7.79
CA SER A 28 -5.07 -14.69 -8.56
C SER A 28 -5.44 -13.48 -9.41
N ASP A 29 -5.73 -13.70 -10.69
CA ASP A 29 -6.43 -12.69 -11.48
C ASP A 29 -7.85 -12.60 -10.91
N SER A 30 -7.98 -11.78 -9.87
CA SER A 30 -9.19 -11.72 -9.05
C SER A 30 -10.39 -11.13 -9.82
N GLY A 31 -10.19 -10.73 -11.08
CA GLY A 31 -11.21 -10.14 -11.94
C GLY A 31 -11.69 -8.77 -11.44
N VAL A 32 -11.02 -8.19 -10.44
CA VAL A 32 -11.34 -6.87 -9.91
C VAL A 32 -10.61 -5.83 -10.73
N GLU A 33 -11.31 -5.25 -11.69
CA GLU A 33 -10.80 -4.11 -12.43
C GLU A 33 -10.67 -2.89 -11.52
N SER A 34 -9.55 -2.18 -11.65
CA SER A 34 -9.42 -0.87 -11.01
C SER A 34 -10.44 0.10 -11.61
N PRO A 35 -11.11 0.92 -10.79
CA PRO A 35 -11.96 1.99 -11.30
C PRO A 35 -11.23 2.87 -12.32
N ALA A 36 -11.92 3.29 -13.39
CA ALA A 36 -11.31 4.08 -14.47
C ALA A 36 -10.58 5.34 -13.99
N TRP A 37 -11.05 5.96 -12.90
CA TRP A 37 -10.42 7.16 -12.33
C TRP A 37 -9.03 6.89 -11.73
N HIS A 38 -8.70 5.65 -11.36
CA HIS A 38 -7.36 5.30 -10.87
C HIS A 38 -6.29 5.64 -11.91
N GLY A 39 -6.52 5.27 -13.17
CA GLY A 39 -5.61 5.57 -14.28
C GLY A 39 -5.43 7.07 -14.49
N ALA A 40 -6.53 7.82 -14.54
CA ALA A 40 -6.47 9.27 -14.71
C ALA A 40 -5.64 9.98 -13.62
N VAL A 41 -5.71 9.52 -12.36
CA VAL A 41 -4.90 10.07 -11.26
C VAL A 41 -3.42 9.74 -11.45
N LEU A 42 -3.08 8.53 -11.90
CA LEU A 42 -1.69 8.13 -12.16
C LEU A 42 -1.09 8.93 -13.32
N ASP A 43 -1.85 9.09 -14.40
CA ASP A 43 -1.43 9.85 -15.58
C ASP A 43 -1.15 11.31 -15.24
N GLU A 44 -2.04 11.95 -14.47
CA GLU A 44 -1.85 13.33 -14.04
C GLU A 44 -0.62 13.49 -13.14
N ARG A 45 -0.40 12.57 -12.20
CA ARG A 45 0.80 12.60 -11.35
C ARG A 45 2.08 12.41 -12.15
N MET A 46 2.08 11.50 -13.12
CA MET A 46 3.23 11.29 -13.99
C MET A 46 3.55 12.55 -14.80
N ARG A 47 2.52 13.20 -15.36
CA ARG A 47 2.66 14.47 -16.09
C ARG A 47 3.28 15.58 -15.24
N LEU A 48 2.91 15.66 -13.95
CA LEU A 48 3.48 16.65 -13.03
C LEU A 48 4.95 16.34 -12.70
N ILE A 49 5.30 15.07 -12.51
CA ILE A 49 6.69 14.64 -12.29
C ILE A 49 7.54 14.96 -13.53
N ASP A 50 7.09 14.58 -14.72
CA ASP A 50 7.80 14.83 -15.98
C ASP A 50 7.94 16.33 -16.27
N GLY A 51 6.95 17.13 -15.87
CA GLY A 51 6.97 18.59 -15.96
C GLY A 51 7.79 19.29 -14.87
N GLY A 52 8.37 18.55 -13.91
CA GLY A 52 9.12 19.10 -12.78
C GLY A 52 8.28 19.83 -11.73
N ALA A 53 6.96 19.70 -11.78
CA ALA A 53 6.01 20.30 -10.85
C ALA A 53 5.76 19.42 -9.61
N ASP A 54 6.20 18.16 -9.65
CA ASP A 54 6.20 17.23 -8.51
C ASP A 54 7.51 16.43 -8.49
N ALA A 55 7.86 15.86 -7.34
CA ALA A 55 9.14 15.18 -7.14
C ALA A 55 8.97 13.79 -6.53
N VAL A 56 9.73 12.83 -7.06
CA VAL A 56 9.85 11.50 -6.47
C VAL A 56 10.93 11.55 -5.38
N THR A 57 10.65 10.93 -4.23
CA THR A 57 11.63 10.73 -3.16
C THR A 57 11.84 9.24 -2.96
N SER A 58 13.04 8.86 -2.56
CA SER A 58 13.32 7.48 -2.18
C SER A 58 12.51 7.09 -0.95
N TRP A 59 12.20 5.80 -0.83
CA TRP A 59 11.50 5.28 0.35
C TRP A 59 12.30 5.48 1.64
N GLN A 60 13.63 5.50 1.55
CA GLN A 60 14.50 5.76 2.68
C GLN A 60 14.36 7.21 3.18
N GLU A 61 14.47 8.20 2.28
CA GLU A 61 14.30 9.62 2.59
C GLU A 61 12.91 9.90 3.16
N ALA A 62 11.86 9.30 2.57
CA ALA A 62 10.49 9.41 3.07
C ALA A 62 10.38 8.91 4.52
N LYS A 63 10.96 7.75 4.84
CA LYS A 63 10.99 7.20 6.21
C LYS A 63 11.76 8.09 7.18
N GLU A 64 12.91 8.61 6.77
CA GLU A 64 13.72 9.50 7.60
C GLU A 64 12.96 10.79 7.93
N ARG A 65 12.33 11.40 6.93
CA ARG A 65 11.48 12.58 7.11
C ARG A 65 10.35 12.34 8.11
N ILE A 66 9.61 11.24 7.98
CA ILE A 66 8.51 10.89 8.89
C ILE A 66 9.04 10.69 10.32
N ARG A 67 10.13 9.94 10.50
CA ARG A 67 10.71 9.71 11.83
C ARG A 67 11.16 11.01 12.49
N ASN A 68 11.74 11.93 11.74
CA ASN A 68 12.19 13.22 12.25
C ASN A 68 10.99 14.08 12.71
N GLN A 69 9.86 14.02 11.98
CA GLN A 69 8.62 14.72 12.37
C GLN A 69 8.00 14.13 13.65
N THR A 70 8.03 12.81 13.81
CA THR A 70 7.44 12.15 15.00
C THR A 70 8.32 12.20 16.25
N LYS A 71 9.62 12.48 16.12
CA LYS A 71 10.54 12.64 17.27
C LYS A 71 10.52 14.04 17.90
N ALA A 72 9.98 15.02 17.17
CA ALA A 72 9.93 16.41 17.59
C ALA A 72 8.63 16.77 18.34
N GLY A 73 7.76 15.79 18.60
CA GLY A 73 6.50 15.93 19.33
C GLY A 73 6.46 15.06 20.58
#